data_AF-A0A661Y989-F1
#
_entry.id   AF-A0A661Y989-F1
#
_cell.length_a   1.000
_cell.length_b   1.000
_cell.length_c   1.000
_cell.angle_alpha   90.00
_cell.angle_beta   90.00
_cell.angle_gamma   90.00
#
_symmetry.space_group_name_H-M   'P 1'
#
loop_
_entity.id
_entity.type
_entity.pdbx_description
1 polymer ?
#
loop_
_entity_poly.entity_id
_entity_poly.type
_entity_poly.pdbx_seq_one_letter_code
_entity_poly.pdbx_strand_id
1 'polypeptide(L)'
;EAFEGLKAYRGKDGRVRLFRWEENAKRMQNSANGILMAPPPGELFEKAITTAVKLNAKYIPPYGTGATLYLRPLLMGSGPQVGVKPADEYLFMVFVTPVGPYFKEGFKPVAIEIVRDFDRAAPLGTGHIKVGGNYAAGMRPSQRAHNDGFASVLFLDALEKKYIDEAGPANFFGIKNNTYITPKSTSILPSITNMSLEQIAKDIGLHVERRHVPLEELETFEEAGACGTAAIISPIGKIYDRTTDKTIVYGENPGPYSTKLYQTLRGIQEGEIEDTHNWTTIIEGI
;
A
#
# COMPACT_ATOMS: atom_id res chain seq x y z
N GLU A 1 4.85 5.10 -17.48
CA GLU A 1 4.09 3.89 -17.07
C GLU A 1 3.36 4.13 -15.76
N ALA A 2 2.23 3.45 -15.58
CA ALA A 2 1.45 3.37 -14.35
C ALA A 2 1.16 1.91 -14.02
N PHE A 3 0.96 1.57 -12.75
CA PHE A 3 0.67 0.19 -12.35
C PHE A 3 -0.25 0.10 -11.15
N GLU A 4 -0.83 -1.07 -10.94
CA GLU A 4 -1.65 -1.38 -9.77
C GLU A 4 -1.16 -2.61 -9.00
N GLY A 5 -1.71 -2.79 -7.81
CA GLY A 5 -1.42 -3.92 -6.96
C GLY A 5 -2.62 -4.34 -6.14
N LEU A 6 -3.11 -5.54 -6.44
CA LEU A 6 -4.23 -6.18 -5.74
C LEU A 6 -3.95 -7.67 -5.58
N LYS A 7 -4.80 -8.35 -4.81
CA LYS A 7 -4.63 -9.77 -4.47
C LYS A 7 -5.93 -10.52 -4.67
N ALA A 8 -5.80 -11.78 -5.08
CA ALA A 8 -6.84 -12.78 -4.99
C ALA A 8 -6.57 -13.70 -3.80
N TYR A 9 -7.60 -13.92 -2.98
CA TYR A 9 -7.56 -14.68 -1.74
C TYR A 9 -8.43 -15.91 -1.89
N ARG A 10 -7.89 -17.09 -1.57
CA ARG A 10 -8.73 -18.27 -1.37
C ARG A 10 -9.22 -18.25 0.07
N GLY A 11 -10.52 -18.10 0.25
CA GLY A 11 -11.12 -18.02 1.57
C GLY A 11 -11.34 -19.38 2.23
N LYS A 12 -11.75 -19.36 3.50
CA LYS A 12 -12.03 -20.56 4.30
C LYS A 12 -13.12 -21.44 3.69
N ASP A 13 -14.06 -20.83 2.97
CA ASP A 13 -15.15 -21.49 2.26
C ASP A 13 -14.77 -21.99 0.85
N GLY A 14 -13.47 -21.96 0.52
CA GLY A 14 -12.93 -22.40 -0.77
C GLY A 14 -13.09 -21.37 -1.90
N ARG A 15 -13.93 -20.35 -1.73
CA ARG A 15 -14.21 -19.33 -2.76
C ARG A 15 -13.04 -18.35 -2.92
N VAL A 16 -12.77 -17.96 -4.16
CA VAL A 16 -11.74 -16.97 -4.50
C VAL A 16 -12.33 -15.56 -4.52
N ARG A 17 -11.68 -14.62 -3.83
CA ARG A 17 -12.14 -13.23 -3.72
C ARG A 17 -11.11 -12.24 -4.22
N LEU A 18 -11.56 -11.17 -4.88
CA LEU A 18 -10.82 -9.94 -5.09
C LEU A 18 -11.23 -8.93 -4.02
N PHE A 19 -10.27 -8.13 -3.55
CA PHE A 19 -10.52 -7.08 -2.57
C PHE A 19 -10.45 -5.69 -3.23
N ARG A 20 -11.58 -4.98 -3.25
CA ARG A 20 -11.76 -3.59 -3.69
C ARG A 20 -11.11 -3.29 -5.04
N TRP A 21 -11.26 -4.20 -6.00
CA TRP A 21 -10.62 -4.09 -7.31
C TRP A 21 -11.08 -2.84 -8.07
N GLU A 22 -12.29 -2.35 -7.80
CA GLU A 22 -12.89 -1.14 -8.35
C GLU A 22 -12.06 0.10 -7.95
N GLU A 23 -11.53 0.14 -6.73
CA GLU A 23 -10.66 1.23 -6.28
C GLU A 23 -9.28 1.16 -6.96
N ASN A 24 -8.79 -0.04 -7.27
CA ASN A 24 -7.59 -0.20 -8.10
C ASN A 24 -7.85 0.31 -9.53
N ALA A 25 -9.00 -0.02 -10.12
CA ALA A 25 -9.38 0.45 -11.46
C ALA A 25 -9.45 1.99 -11.50
N LYS A 26 -10.16 2.61 -10.55
CA LYS A 26 -10.25 4.08 -10.41
C LYS A 26 -8.87 4.72 -10.26
N ARG A 27 -7.99 4.14 -9.43
CA ARG A 27 -6.64 4.69 -9.21
C ARG A 27 -5.73 4.52 -10.43
N MET A 28 -5.86 3.43 -11.19
CA MET A 28 -5.17 3.27 -12.47
C MET A 28 -5.64 4.31 -13.49
N GLN A 29 -6.95 4.57 -13.58
CA GLN A 29 -7.50 5.60 -14.47
C GLN A 29 -7.00 7.00 -14.08
N ASN A 30 -6.99 7.32 -12.78
CA ASN A 30 -6.42 8.57 -12.28
C ASN A 30 -4.92 8.68 -12.61
N SER A 31 -4.17 7.59 -12.47
CA SER A 31 -2.75 7.56 -12.82
C SER A 31 -2.54 7.75 -14.31
N ALA A 32 -3.32 7.07 -15.15
CA ALA A 32 -3.27 7.21 -16.60
C ALA A 32 -3.53 8.67 -17.03
N ASN A 33 -4.61 9.28 -16.52
CA ASN A 33 -4.93 10.68 -16.80
C ASN A 33 -3.81 11.63 -16.36
N GLY A 34 -3.22 11.41 -15.17
CA GLY A 34 -2.16 12.26 -14.62
C GLY A 34 -0.85 12.24 -15.41
N ILE A 35 -0.60 11.21 -16.24
CA ILE A 35 0.55 11.12 -17.14
C ILE A 35 0.15 11.00 -18.62
N LEU A 36 -1.03 11.50 -18.98
CA LEU A 36 -1.53 11.59 -20.36
C LEU A 36 -1.50 10.24 -21.10
N MET A 37 -1.97 9.18 -20.45
CA MET A 37 -2.18 7.86 -21.06
C MET A 37 -3.66 7.58 -21.26
N ALA A 38 -4.00 6.72 -22.23
CA ALA A 38 -5.37 6.23 -22.38
C ALA A 38 -5.78 5.39 -21.14
N PRO A 39 -6.78 5.82 -20.35
CA PRO A 39 -7.21 5.07 -19.17
C PRO A 39 -7.94 3.78 -19.58
N PRO A 40 -7.60 2.61 -19.03
CA PRO A 40 -8.35 1.39 -19.31
C PRO A 40 -9.79 1.52 -18.75
N PRO A 41 -10.83 1.25 -19.54
CA PRO A 41 -12.21 1.22 -19.05
C PRO A 41 -12.36 0.23 -17.89
N GLY A 42 -13.27 0.52 -16.94
CA GLY A 42 -13.49 -0.32 -15.76
C GLY A 42 -13.78 -1.78 -16.11
N GLU A 43 -14.65 -2.00 -17.10
CA GLU A 43 -15.00 -3.34 -17.61
C GLU A 43 -13.78 -4.08 -18.21
N LEU A 44 -12.90 -3.36 -18.91
CA LEU A 44 -11.67 -3.96 -19.46
C LEU A 44 -10.71 -4.36 -18.33
N PHE A 45 -10.59 -3.51 -17.30
CA PHE A 45 -9.77 -3.80 -16.13
C PHE A 45 -10.30 -5.04 -15.38
N GLU A 46 -11.61 -5.08 -15.10
CA GLU A 46 -12.28 -6.21 -14.44
C GLU A 46 -12.11 -7.52 -15.21
N LYS A 47 -12.36 -7.47 -16.52
CA LYS A 47 -12.19 -8.63 -17.40
C LYS A 47 -10.76 -9.13 -17.37
N ALA A 48 -9.77 -8.23 -17.49
CA ALA A 48 -8.37 -8.60 -17.51
C ALA A 48 -7.91 -9.25 -16.18
N ILE A 49 -8.26 -8.66 -15.02
CA ILE A 49 -7.90 -9.24 -13.72
C ILE A 49 -8.61 -10.58 -13.48
N THR A 50 -9.88 -10.69 -13.84
CA THR A 50 -10.66 -11.92 -13.66
C THR A 50 -10.15 -13.04 -14.55
N THR A 51 -9.87 -12.74 -15.83
CA THR A 51 -9.25 -13.70 -16.75
C THR A 51 -7.88 -14.15 -16.25
N ALA A 52 -7.03 -13.22 -15.79
CA ALA A 52 -5.71 -13.56 -15.28
C ALA A 52 -5.78 -14.50 -14.06
N VAL A 53 -6.72 -14.28 -13.13
CA VAL A 53 -6.93 -15.17 -11.98
C VAL A 53 -7.46 -16.54 -12.43
N LYS A 54 -8.49 -16.59 -13.29
CA LYS A 54 -9.10 -17.85 -13.74
C LYS A 54 -8.10 -18.74 -14.48
N LEU A 55 -7.33 -18.18 -15.41
CA LEU A 55 -6.32 -18.94 -16.17
C LEU A 55 -5.15 -19.41 -15.29
N ASN A 56 -4.99 -18.84 -14.10
CA ASN A 56 -3.93 -19.17 -13.15
C ASN A 56 -4.47 -19.73 -11.84
N ALA A 57 -5.70 -20.27 -11.82
CA ALA A 57 -6.37 -20.71 -10.60
C ALA A 57 -5.57 -21.73 -9.77
N LYS A 58 -4.80 -22.60 -10.46
CA LYS A 58 -3.90 -23.59 -9.84
C LYS A 58 -2.74 -22.97 -9.02
N TYR A 59 -2.41 -21.71 -9.26
CA TYR A 59 -1.36 -20.98 -8.53
C TYR A 59 -1.91 -20.14 -7.37
N ILE A 60 -3.23 -20.11 -7.17
CA ILE A 60 -3.84 -19.44 -6.03
C ILE A 60 -3.52 -20.26 -4.78
N PRO A 61 -2.78 -19.72 -3.80
CA PRO A 61 -2.39 -20.48 -2.63
C PRO A 61 -3.61 -20.97 -1.82
N PRO A 62 -3.50 -22.11 -1.13
CA PRO A 62 -4.54 -22.59 -0.25
C PRO A 62 -4.82 -21.64 0.91
N TYR A 63 -6.07 -21.63 1.38
CA TYR A 63 -6.45 -20.99 2.63
C TYR A 63 -5.60 -21.47 3.81
N GLY A 64 -5.39 -20.61 4.81
CA GLY A 64 -4.61 -20.91 6.01
C GLY A 64 -3.10 -20.78 5.86
N THR A 65 -2.56 -20.69 4.63
CA THR A 65 -1.12 -20.51 4.40
C THR A 65 -0.64 -19.07 4.60
N GLY A 66 -1.56 -18.10 4.55
CA GLY A 66 -1.26 -16.67 4.48
C GLY A 66 -0.59 -16.19 3.20
N ALA A 67 -0.43 -17.08 2.23
CA ALA A 67 -0.02 -16.73 0.88
C ALA A 67 -1.23 -16.34 0.03
N THR A 68 -1.01 -15.51 -0.99
CA THR A 68 -2.07 -15.01 -1.89
C THR A 68 -1.58 -14.99 -3.33
N LEU A 69 -2.50 -14.89 -4.29
CA LEU A 69 -2.10 -14.58 -5.66
C LEU A 69 -2.09 -13.06 -5.82
N TYR A 70 -0.92 -12.47 -6.03
CA TYR A 70 -0.79 -11.05 -6.31
C TYR A 70 -1.00 -10.80 -7.80
N LEU A 71 -1.79 -9.78 -8.13
CA LEU A 71 -2.05 -9.33 -9.50
C LEU A 71 -1.32 -8.00 -9.72
N ARG A 72 -0.65 -7.88 -10.87
CA ARG A 72 0.00 -6.66 -11.34
C ARG A 72 -0.60 -6.21 -12.68
N PRO A 73 -1.63 -5.34 -12.65
CA PRO A 73 -1.98 -4.54 -13.80
C PRO A 73 -0.88 -3.51 -14.07
N LEU A 74 -0.44 -3.40 -15.31
CA LEU A 74 0.59 -2.49 -15.81
C LEU A 74 0.08 -1.78 -17.06
N LEU A 75 0.24 -0.47 -17.11
CA LEU A 75 -0.07 0.38 -18.24
C LEU A 75 1.20 1.12 -18.67
N MET A 76 1.65 0.92 -19.91
CA MET A 76 2.87 1.55 -20.45
C MET A 76 2.64 2.14 -21.83
N GLY A 77 3.30 3.27 -22.14
CA GLY A 77 3.36 3.79 -23.50
C GLY A 77 4.30 2.91 -24.33
N SER A 78 3.91 2.65 -25.57
CA SER A 78 4.66 1.81 -26.51
C SER A 78 4.82 2.53 -27.86
N GLY A 79 5.58 1.92 -28.78
CA GLY A 79 5.81 2.44 -30.12
C GLY A 79 7.17 3.12 -30.32
N PRO A 80 7.62 3.29 -31.57
CA PRO A 80 8.96 3.78 -31.91
C PRO A 80 9.04 5.31 -31.86
N GLN A 81 9.11 5.89 -30.66
CA GLN A 81 9.17 7.34 -30.45
C GLN A 81 10.34 7.74 -29.52
N VAL A 82 11.13 8.73 -29.93
CA VAL A 82 12.24 9.30 -29.11
C VAL A 82 11.84 10.62 -28.44
N GLY A 83 11.03 11.45 -29.09
CA GLY A 83 10.64 12.75 -28.56
C GLY A 83 9.73 12.65 -27.32
N VAL A 84 9.90 13.58 -26.37
CA VAL A 84 9.14 13.63 -25.11
C VAL A 84 7.73 14.18 -25.37
N LYS A 85 6.80 13.28 -25.68
CA LYS A 85 5.36 13.54 -25.82
C LYS A 85 4.56 12.31 -25.35
N PRO A 86 3.24 12.41 -25.08
CA PRO A 86 2.39 11.24 -24.92
C PRO A 86 2.56 10.24 -26.08
N ALA A 87 2.52 8.95 -25.77
CA ALA A 87 2.63 7.90 -26.77
C ALA A 87 1.34 7.81 -27.60
N ASP A 88 1.48 7.42 -28.86
CA ASP A 88 0.32 7.20 -29.74
C ASP A 88 -0.27 5.78 -29.54
N GLU A 89 0.48 4.90 -28.88
CA GLU A 89 0.09 3.52 -28.55
C GLU A 89 0.37 3.20 -27.08
N TYR A 90 -0.45 2.33 -26.49
CA TYR A 90 -0.31 1.89 -25.10
C TYR A 90 -0.53 0.39 -24.96
N LEU A 91 0.23 -0.24 -24.06
CA LEU A 91 0.04 -1.62 -23.63
C LEU A 91 -0.56 -1.64 -22.22
N PHE A 92 -1.74 -2.26 -22.10
CA PHE A 92 -2.32 -2.68 -20.82
C PHE A 92 -2.16 -4.19 -20.66
N MET A 93 -1.50 -4.63 -19.59
CA MET A 93 -1.29 -6.04 -19.30
C MET A 93 -1.53 -6.35 -17.83
N VAL A 94 -1.93 -7.58 -17.53
CA VAL A 94 -2.05 -8.09 -16.16
C VAL A 94 -1.23 -9.38 -16.07
N PHE A 95 -0.30 -9.42 -15.12
CA PHE A 95 0.38 -10.66 -14.75
C PHE A 95 0.15 -10.99 -13.28
N VAL A 96 0.36 -12.25 -12.91
CA VAL A 96 0.10 -12.74 -11.55
C VAL A 96 1.30 -13.49 -11.00
N THR A 97 1.44 -13.49 -9.68
CA THR A 97 2.49 -14.24 -8.99
C THR A 97 2.01 -14.66 -7.60
N PRO A 98 2.23 -15.92 -7.17
CA PRO A 98 1.97 -16.30 -5.79
C PRO A 98 2.95 -15.58 -4.87
N VAL A 99 2.43 -14.93 -3.83
CA VAL A 99 3.23 -14.24 -2.81
C VAL A 99 2.98 -14.87 -1.46
N GLY A 100 4.05 -15.21 -0.76
CA GLY A 100 3.98 -15.74 0.60
C GLY A 100 3.54 -14.71 1.64
N PRO A 101 3.34 -15.14 2.89
CA PRO A 101 3.14 -14.20 3.99
C PRO A 101 4.34 -13.25 4.08
N TYR A 102 4.07 -11.96 4.24
CA TYR A 102 5.11 -10.93 4.27
C TYR A 102 6.05 -11.10 5.47
N PHE A 103 5.52 -11.57 6.60
CA PHE A 103 6.30 -11.84 7.79
C PHE A 103 6.48 -13.34 7.99
N LYS A 104 7.59 -13.88 7.48
CA LYS A 104 7.97 -15.30 7.67
C LYS A 104 8.12 -15.67 9.14
N GLU A 105 8.52 -14.72 9.98
CA GLU A 105 8.68 -14.89 11.42
C GLU A 105 7.44 -14.49 12.23
N GLY A 106 6.29 -14.30 11.58
CA GLY A 106 5.07 -13.80 12.20
C GLY A 106 4.99 -12.27 12.18
N PHE A 107 3.79 -11.72 12.39
CA PHE A 107 3.49 -10.29 12.40
C PHE A 107 4.34 -9.58 13.46
N LYS A 108 5.55 -9.14 13.10
CA LYS A 108 6.56 -8.57 14.00
C LYS A 108 6.86 -7.12 13.62
N PRO A 109 7.16 -6.23 14.59
CA PRO A 109 7.53 -4.87 14.28
C PRO A 109 8.85 -4.74 13.53
N VAL A 110 8.95 -3.70 12.70
CA VAL A 110 10.14 -3.38 11.91
C VAL A 110 10.81 -2.10 12.37
N ALA A 111 12.09 -1.93 12.02
CA ALA A 111 12.82 -0.68 12.19
C ALA A 111 12.77 0.15 10.89
N ILE A 112 12.56 1.46 11.00
CA ILE A 112 12.50 2.39 9.86
C ILE A 112 13.46 3.57 10.07
N GLU A 113 14.10 4.05 9.00
CA GLU A 113 14.99 5.23 9.02
C GLU A 113 14.28 6.47 8.45
N ILE A 114 14.35 7.61 9.13
CA ILE A 114 13.89 8.90 8.57
C ILE A 114 14.87 9.39 7.50
N VAL A 115 14.32 9.82 6.35
CA VAL A 115 15.10 10.30 5.20
C VAL A 115 14.84 11.77 4.96
N ARG A 116 15.90 12.59 5.00
CA ARG A 116 15.87 14.04 4.67
C ARG A 116 16.63 14.41 3.41
N ASP A 117 17.54 13.55 2.98
CA ASP A 117 18.44 13.76 1.84
C ASP A 117 17.88 13.25 0.51
N PHE A 118 16.68 12.68 0.52
CA PHE A 118 15.93 12.28 -0.66
C PHE A 118 14.45 12.62 -0.50
N ASP A 119 13.78 12.75 -1.65
CA ASP A 119 12.34 12.96 -1.75
C ASP A 119 11.71 11.85 -2.58
N ARG A 120 10.57 11.34 -2.10
CA ARG A 120 9.76 10.39 -2.86
C ARG A 120 9.05 11.08 -4.02
N ALA A 121 8.48 12.26 -3.75
CA ALA A 121 7.74 13.05 -4.71
C ALA A 121 7.77 14.54 -4.30
N ALA A 122 7.83 15.43 -5.29
CA ALA A 122 7.68 16.86 -5.07
C ALA A 122 6.20 17.24 -4.81
N PRO A 123 5.91 18.39 -4.14
CA PRO A 123 4.56 18.80 -3.71
C PRO A 123 3.48 18.80 -4.80
N LEU A 124 3.88 19.18 -6.02
CA LEU A 124 3.04 19.25 -7.23
C LEU A 124 3.48 18.23 -8.29
N GLY A 125 4.22 17.20 -7.88
CA GLY A 125 4.67 16.13 -8.75
C GLY A 125 3.65 14.99 -8.84
N THR A 126 4.17 13.81 -9.17
CA THR A 126 3.35 12.61 -9.43
C THR A 126 3.03 11.80 -8.18
N GLY A 127 3.28 12.32 -6.97
CA GLY A 127 3.18 11.53 -5.74
C GLY A 127 1.80 10.90 -5.48
N HIS A 128 0.74 11.61 -5.84
CA HIS A 128 -0.66 11.18 -5.67
C HIS A 128 -1.14 10.16 -6.73
N ILE A 129 -0.30 9.79 -7.70
CA ILE A 129 -0.60 8.77 -8.72
C ILE A 129 0.43 7.63 -8.70
N LYS A 130 0.04 6.45 -9.19
CA LYS A 130 0.82 5.21 -9.04
C LYS A 130 1.69 4.94 -10.27
N VAL A 131 2.75 5.75 -10.41
CA VAL A 131 3.67 5.71 -11.56
C VAL A 131 5.07 5.27 -11.16
N GLY A 132 5.80 4.63 -12.08
CA GLY A 132 7.14 4.07 -11.83
C GLY A 132 8.18 5.10 -11.34
N GLY A 133 8.09 6.35 -11.80
CA GLY A 133 9.02 7.42 -11.42
C GLY A 133 9.09 7.67 -9.90
N ASN A 134 7.96 7.58 -9.20
CA ASN A 134 7.91 7.74 -7.74
C ASN A 134 8.68 6.63 -7.01
N TYR A 135 8.71 5.43 -7.59
CA TYR A 135 9.43 4.28 -7.02
C TYR A 135 10.93 4.41 -7.28
N ALA A 136 11.32 4.85 -8.48
CA ALA A 136 12.71 5.11 -8.82
C ALA A 136 13.36 6.13 -7.86
N ALA A 137 12.64 7.20 -7.51
CA ALA A 137 13.11 8.21 -6.55
C ALA A 137 13.41 7.63 -5.16
N GLY A 138 12.63 6.63 -4.72
CA GLY A 138 12.79 5.99 -3.41
C GLY A 138 13.82 4.86 -3.34
N MET A 139 14.36 4.37 -4.47
CA MET A 139 15.24 3.18 -4.49
C MET A 139 16.54 3.40 -3.72
N ARG A 140 17.24 4.51 -3.98
CA ARG A 140 18.53 4.82 -3.33
C ARG A 140 18.43 4.91 -1.80
N PRO A 141 17.54 5.74 -1.22
CA PRO A 141 17.43 5.81 0.24
C PRO A 141 16.97 4.48 0.85
N SER A 142 16.04 3.76 0.18
CA SER A 142 15.58 2.45 0.69
C SER A 142 16.69 1.41 0.71
N GLN A 143 17.54 1.35 -0.32
CA GLN A 143 18.66 0.41 -0.37
C GLN A 143 19.71 0.72 0.70
N ARG A 144 20.00 2.00 0.93
CA ARG A 144 20.89 2.42 2.02
C ARG A 144 20.34 1.98 3.37
N ALA A 145 19.09 2.34 3.67
CA ALA A 145 18.43 1.97 4.92
C ALA A 145 18.45 0.45 5.13
N HIS A 146 18.21 -0.32 4.06
CA HIS A 146 18.31 -1.77 4.09
C HIS A 146 19.72 -2.27 4.47
N ASN A 147 20.76 -1.72 3.85
CA ASN A 147 22.15 -2.07 4.17
C ASN A 147 22.52 -1.71 5.62
N ASP A 148 21.88 -0.67 6.17
CA ASP A 148 22.07 -0.21 7.55
C ASP A 148 21.17 -0.96 8.57
N GLY A 149 20.42 -1.97 8.12
CA GLY A 149 19.60 -2.84 8.98
C GLY A 149 18.17 -2.37 9.23
N PHE A 150 17.68 -1.39 8.47
CA PHE A 150 16.29 -0.93 8.51
C PHE A 150 15.45 -1.65 7.45
N ALA A 151 14.18 -1.93 7.76
CA ALA A 151 13.28 -2.59 6.82
C ALA A 151 12.70 -1.62 5.76
N SER A 152 12.66 -0.32 6.07
CA SER A 152 12.15 0.71 5.19
C SER A 152 12.63 2.10 5.61
N VAL A 153 12.16 3.11 4.88
CA VAL A 153 12.42 4.53 5.14
C VAL A 153 11.14 5.29 5.46
N LEU A 154 11.22 6.37 6.21
CA LEU A 154 10.15 7.32 6.42
C LEU A 154 10.48 8.60 5.64
N PHE A 155 9.70 8.86 4.59
CA PHE A 155 9.77 10.09 3.82
C PHE A 155 9.00 11.19 4.53
N LEU A 156 9.59 12.39 4.49
CA LEU A 156 8.95 13.62 4.94
C LEU A 156 8.43 14.40 3.74
N ASP A 157 7.57 15.38 4.02
CA ASP A 157 7.14 16.34 3.01
C ASP A 157 8.36 17.01 2.34
N ALA A 158 8.33 17.12 1.02
CA ALA A 158 9.48 17.56 0.25
C ALA A 158 9.79 19.06 0.38
N LEU A 159 8.84 19.86 0.88
CA LEU A 159 8.97 21.32 0.92
C LEU A 159 9.65 21.80 2.20
N GLU A 160 9.12 21.37 3.35
CA GLU A 160 9.52 21.85 4.66
C GLU A 160 10.32 20.81 5.45
N LYS A 161 10.20 19.51 5.11
CA LYS A 161 10.81 18.39 5.86
C LYS A 161 10.36 18.34 7.32
N LYS A 162 9.13 18.78 7.59
CA LYS A 162 8.53 18.88 8.94
C LYS A 162 7.41 17.87 9.14
N TYR A 163 6.78 17.41 8.08
CA TYR A 163 5.61 16.54 8.15
C TYR A 163 5.94 15.14 7.62
N ILE A 164 5.34 14.13 8.23
CA ILE A 164 5.44 12.74 7.76
C ILE A 164 4.59 12.59 6.49
N ASP A 165 5.14 11.96 5.46
CA ASP A 165 4.41 11.62 4.23
C ASP A 165 4.15 10.10 4.11
N GLU A 166 5.17 9.30 3.80
CA GLU A 166 5.03 7.87 3.52
C GLU A 166 6.14 7.03 4.14
N ALA A 167 5.83 5.78 4.49
CA ALA A 167 6.77 4.77 4.95
C ALA A 167 7.19 3.89 3.76
N GLY A 168 8.26 4.28 3.07
CA GLY A 168 8.74 3.63 1.86
C GLY A 168 7.67 3.66 0.76
N PRO A 169 7.20 2.50 0.25
CA PRO A 169 6.12 2.42 -0.72
C PRO A 169 4.71 2.27 -0.10
N ALA A 170 4.58 2.49 1.21
CA ALA A 170 3.35 2.32 2.00
C ALA A 170 2.97 3.63 2.70
N ASN A 171 1.68 3.78 3.05
CA ASN A 171 1.25 4.92 3.87
C ASN A 171 1.65 4.69 5.34
N PHE A 172 1.81 5.78 6.09
CA PHE A 172 2.05 5.77 7.53
C PHE A 172 0.73 5.93 8.31
N PHE A 173 0.65 5.34 9.49
CA PHE A 173 -0.33 5.69 10.51
C PHE A 173 0.28 5.63 11.92
N GLY A 174 -0.30 6.38 12.83
CA GLY A 174 -0.03 6.31 14.27
C GLY A 174 -1.33 6.18 15.06
N ILE A 175 -1.26 5.55 16.23
CA ILE A 175 -2.36 5.46 17.20
C ILE A 175 -2.01 6.33 18.41
N LYS A 176 -2.95 7.15 18.85
CA LYS A 176 -2.80 8.01 20.03
C LYS A 176 -4.17 8.34 20.59
N ASN A 177 -4.36 8.20 21.90
CA ASN A 177 -5.60 8.57 22.59
C ASN A 177 -6.87 8.05 21.86
N ASN A 178 -6.91 6.75 21.55
CA ASN A 178 -8.02 6.11 20.83
C ASN A 178 -8.31 6.72 19.42
N THR A 179 -7.29 7.26 18.76
CA THR A 179 -7.39 7.89 17.44
C THR A 179 -6.39 7.27 16.47
N TYR A 180 -6.88 6.84 15.30
CA TYR A 180 -6.07 6.48 14.13
C TYR A 180 -5.72 7.74 13.35
N ILE A 181 -4.44 8.10 13.33
CA ILE A 181 -3.93 9.33 12.71
C ILE A 181 -3.10 8.93 11.49
N THR A 182 -3.44 9.46 10.32
CA THR A 182 -2.69 9.21 9.09
C THR A 182 -2.41 10.51 8.31
N PRO A 183 -1.25 10.65 7.65
CA PRO A 183 -0.92 11.85 6.92
C PRO A 183 -1.88 12.21 5.78
N LYS A 184 -2.08 13.52 5.59
CA LYS A 184 -2.76 14.14 4.45
C LYS A 184 -1.77 15.02 3.73
N SER A 185 -1.49 14.75 2.45
CA SER A 185 -0.63 15.59 1.61
C SER A 185 -0.97 15.33 0.14
N THR A 186 -0.75 16.34 -0.71
CA THR A 186 -0.92 16.23 -2.18
C THR A 186 0.13 15.34 -2.83
N SER A 187 1.17 14.96 -2.08
CA SER A 187 2.26 14.11 -2.53
C SER A 187 2.14 12.67 -2.03
N ILE A 188 1.07 12.31 -1.32
CA ILE A 188 0.86 10.95 -0.82
C ILE A 188 -0.02 10.16 -1.77
N LEU A 189 0.37 8.92 -2.03
CA LEU A 189 -0.41 7.96 -2.79
C LEU A 189 -1.69 7.61 -1.99
N PRO A 190 -2.91 7.83 -2.52
CA PRO A 190 -4.14 7.36 -1.88
C PRO A 190 -4.20 5.83 -1.82
N SER A 191 -3.81 5.26 -0.67
CA SER A 191 -3.81 3.81 -0.44
C SER A 191 -5.21 3.28 -0.20
N ILE A 192 -5.57 2.23 -0.94
CA ILE A 192 -6.81 1.47 -0.75
C ILE A 192 -6.79 0.76 0.61
N THR A 193 -5.62 0.27 1.04
CA THR A 193 -5.45 -0.35 2.36
C THR A 193 -5.67 0.68 3.47
N ASN A 194 -5.04 1.85 3.39
CA ASN A 194 -5.22 2.90 4.40
C ASN A 194 -6.68 3.34 4.47
N MET A 195 -7.33 3.56 3.32
CA MET A 195 -8.76 3.86 3.25
C MET A 195 -9.64 2.78 3.93
N SER A 196 -9.33 1.49 3.73
CA SER A 196 -10.05 0.40 4.40
C SER A 196 -9.76 0.37 5.91
N LEU A 197 -8.53 0.63 6.33
CA LEU A 197 -8.16 0.70 7.76
C LEU A 197 -8.82 1.89 8.45
N GLU A 198 -8.89 3.06 7.81
CA GLU A 198 -9.65 4.22 8.30
C GLU A 198 -11.12 3.86 8.52
N GLN A 199 -11.73 3.08 7.62
CA GLN A 199 -13.12 2.64 7.83
C GLN A 199 -13.24 1.62 8.97
N ILE A 200 -12.40 0.58 8.98
CA ILE A 200 -12.40 -0.43 10.05
C ILE A 200 -12.15 0.20 11.42
N ALA A 201 -11.23 1.17 11.50
CA ALA A 201 -10.93 1.92 12.72
C ALA A 201 -12.21 2.53 13.31
N LYS A 202 -13.03 3.19 12.48
CA LYS A 202 -14.33 3.75 12.90
C LYS A 202 -15.28 2.64 13.38
N ASP A 203 -15.36 1.55 12.64
CA ASP A 203 -16.25 0.43 12.97
C ASP A 203 -15.90 -0.22 14.31
N ILE A 204 -14.62 -0.21 14.70
CA ILE A 204 -14.14 -0.75 15.98
C ILE A 204 -14.06 0.30 17.10
N GLY A 205 -14.56 1.53 16.88
CA GLY A 205 -14.69 2.57 17.89
C GLY A 205 -13.51 3.55 18.04
N LEU A 206 -12.58 3.57 17.08
CA LEU A 206 -11.52 4.59 17.02
C LEU A 206 -12.03 5.87 16.36
N HIS A 207 -11.50 7.01 16.80
CA HIS A 207 -11.54 8.23 15.99
C HIS A 207 -10.55 8.13 14.82
N VAL A 208 -10.81 8.86 13.73
CA VAL A 208 -9.93 8.89 12.57
C VAL A 208 -9.60 10.33 12.21
N GLU A 209 -8.32 10.64 12.16
CA GLU A 209 -7.81 11.94 11.74
C GLU A 209 -6.89 11.79 10.53
N ARG A 210 -7.25 12.49 9.45
CA ARG A 210 -6.41 12.60 8.27
C ARG A 210 -5.96 14.04 8.10
N ARG A 211 -4.72 14.32 8.52
CA ARG A 211 -4.16 15.67 8.63
C ARG A 211 -2.65 15.69 8.39
N HIS A 212 -2.04 16.86 8.34
CA HIS A 212 -0.59 16.97 8.41
C HIS A 212 -0.13 16.44 9.78
N VAL A 213 0.90 15.60 9.79
CA VAL A 213 1.45 14.99 11.00
C VAL A 213 2.87 15.51 11.20
N PRO A 214 3.10 16.46 12.13
CA PRO A 214 4.44 16.94 12.44
C PRO A 214 5.35 15.79 12.86
N LEU A 215 6.61 15.85 12.47
CA LEU A 215 7.60 14.83 12.79
C LEU A 215 7.77 14.66 14.30
N GLU A 216 7.66 15.76 15.05
CA GLU A 216 7.76 15.79 16.51
C GLU A 216 6.63 15.00 17.18
N GLU A 217 5.51 14.77 16.48
CA GLU A 217 4.40 13.99 17.01
C GLU A 217 4.73 12.49 17.10
N LEU A 218 5.79 12.01 16.43
CA LEU A 218 6.23 10.63 16.48
C LEU A 218 6.41 10.10 17.91
N GLU A 219 6.94 10.93 18.82
CA GLU A 219 7.18 10.56 20.24
C GLU A 219 5.88 10.39 21.04
N THR A 220 4.75 10.83 20.49
CA THR A 220 3.45 10.83 21.19
C THR A 220 2.55 9.67 20.79
N PHE A 221 2.91 8.89 19.77
CA PHE A 221 2.12 7.73 19.36
C PHE A 221 2.36 6.53 20.28
N GLU A 222 1.29 5.85 20.65
CA GLU A 222 1.28 4.57 21.38
C GLU A 222 1.66 3.41 20.45
N GLU A 223 1.22 3.49 19.18
CA GLU A 223 1.58 2.54 18.12
C GLU A 223 1.87 3.29 16.83
N ALA A 224 2.78 2.76 16.01
CA ALA A 224 3.01 3.24 14.65
C ALA A 224 3.03 2.06 13.67
N GLY A 225 2.62 2.32 12.43
CA GLY A 225 2.61 1.30 11.39
C GLY A 225 2.69 1.86 9.99
N ALA A 226 3.11 1.01 9.06
CA ALA A 226 3.00 1.23 7.63
C ALA A 226 1.90 0.35 7.04
N CYS A 227 1.10 0.84 6.09
CA CYS A 227 0.01 0.07 5.51
C CYS A 227 -0.06 0.13 3.96
N GLY A 228 -0.35 -1.02 3.36
CA GLY A 228 -0.42 -1.19 1.91
C GLY A 228 -0.69 -2.65 1.49
N THR A 229 -1.06 -2.88 0.23
CA THR A 229 -1.55 -4.19 -0.26
C THR A 229 -0.63 -5.39 0.08
N ALA A 230 0.69 -5.20 0.02
CA ALA A 230 1.65 -6.29 0.17
C ALA A 230 1.63 -6.89 1.59
N ALA A 231 1.80 -6.06 2.62
CA ALA A 231 1.87 -6.49 4.01
C ALA A 231 0.55 -6.33 4.78
N ILE A 232 -0.43 -5.63 4.22
CA ILE A 232 -1.61 -5.09 4.91
C ILE A 232 -1.18 -4.03 5.93
N ILE A 233 -0.55 -4.46 7.02
CA ILE A 233 0.10 -3.61 8.03
C ILE A 233 1.52 -4.17 8.27
N SER A 234 2.49 -3.27 8.41
CA SER A 234 3.79 -3.54 9.00
C SER A 234 3.89 -2.70 10.28
N PRO A 235 3.80 -3.32 11.47
CA PRO A 235 3.98 -2.60 12.72
C PRO A 235 5.40 -2.00 12.76
N ILE A 236 5.53 -0.80 13.30
CA ILE A 236 6.82 -0.12 13.45
C ILE A 236 7.21 -0.21 14.92
N GLY A 237 8.33 -0.89 15.19
CA GLY A 237 8.84 -1.04 16.56
C GLY A 237 9.78 0.08 16.95
N LYS A 238 10.50 0.65 15.97
CA LYS A 238 11.34 1.83 16.16
C LYS A 238 11.52 2.64 14.89
N ILE A 239 11.69 3.95 15.06
CA ILE A 239 12.06 4.90 14.00
C ILE A 239 13.37 5.56 14.41
N TYR A 240 14.38 5.46 13.54
CA TYR A 240 15.68 6.08 13.72
C TYR A 240 15.81 7.34 12.88
N ASP A 241 16.29 8.40 13.49
CA ASP A 241 16.64 9.65 12.83
C ASP A 241 18.17 9.80 12.78
N ARG A 242 18.76 9.53 11.61
CA ARG A 242 20.21 9.70 11.40
C ARG A 242 20.68 11.15 11.58
N THR A 243 19.83 12.14 11.34
CA THR A 243 20.24 13.56 11.42
C THR A 243 20.40 14.01 12.86
N THR A 244 19.55 13.50 13.75
CA THR A 244 19.56 13.86 15.18
C THR A 244 20.17 12.78 16.08
N ASP A 245 20.52 11.63 15.50
CA ASP A 245 20.94 10.41 16.18
C ASP A 245 19.96 9.94 17.27
N LYS A 246 18.67 10.16 17.04
CA LYS A 246 17.59 9.78 17.95
C LYS A 246 16.87 8.53 17.47
N THR A 247 16.44 7.70 18.41
CA THR A 247 15.57 6.56 18.15
C THR A 247 14.29 6.70 18.98
N ILE A 248 13.14 6.60 18.31
CA ILE A 248 11.82 6.51 18.94
C ILE A 248 11.43 5.04 18.95
N VAL A 249 10.97 4.53 20.09
CA VAL A 249 10.66 3.11 20.28
C VAL A 249 9.19 2.95 20.68
N TYR A 250 8.46 2.11 19.95
CA TYR A 250 7.05 1.76 20.20
C TYR A 250 6.89 0.38 20.84
N GLY A 251 7.93 -0.46 20.79
CA GLY A 251 7.96 -1.77 21.43
C GLY A 251 8.44 -2.90 20.51
N GLU A 252 8.66 -4.07 21.10
CA GLU A 252 9.15 -5.27 20.39
C GLU A 252 8.02 -6.13 19.82
N ASN A 253 6.78 -5.89 20.26
CA ASN A 253 5.58 -6.59 19.81
C ASN A 253 4.62 -5.64 19.09
N PRO A 254 3.81 -6.11 18.13
CA PRO A 254 2.77 -5.30 17.53
C PRO A 254 1.78 -4.84 18.60
N GLY A 255 1.35 -3.59 18.53
CA GLY A 255 0.33 -3.08 19.44
C GLY A 255 -1.05 -3.70 19.20
N PRO A 256 -1.95 -3.63 20.19
CA PRO A 256 -3.28 -4.22 20.13
C PRO A 256 -4.15 -3.67 18.99
N TYR A 257 -4.08 -2.37 18.68
CA TYR A 257 -4.88 -1.78 17.61
C TYR A 257 -4.36 -2.19 16.24
N SER A 258 -3.04 -2.15 16.01
CA SER A 258 -2.42 -2.64 14.78
C SER A 258 -2.76 -4.11 14.52
N THR A 259 -2.76 -4.93 15.58
CA THR A 259 -3.13 -6.34 15.52
C THR A 259 -4.61 -6.53 15.16
N LYS A 260 -5.51 -5.83 15.86
CA LYS A 260 -6.95 -5.90 15.61
C LYS A 260 -7.30 -5.45 14.20
N LEU A 261 -6.75 -4.33 13.75
CA LEU A 261 -6.93 -3.79 12.39
C LEU A 261 -6.44 -4.78 11.32
N TYR A 262 -5.25 -5.37 11.51
CA TYR A 262 -4.70 -6.38 10.60
C TYR A 262 -5.61 -7.61 10.51
N GLN A 263 -6.01 -8.16 11.67
CA GLN A 263 -6.85 -9.35 11.73
C GLN A 263 -8.23 -9.10 11.12
N THR A 264 -8.85 -7.94 11.39
CA THR A 264 -10.15 -7.60 10.81
C THR A 264 -10.08 -7.50 9.29
N LEU A 265 -9.13 -6.73 8.76
CA LEU A 265 -9.01 -6.55 7.30
C LEU A 265 -8.67 -7.87 6.59
N ARG A 266 -7.76 -8.67 7.17
CA ARG A 266 -7.41 -9.96 6.63
C ARG A 266 -8.56 -10.96 6.69
N GLY A 267 -9.30 -11.00 7.80
CA GLY A 267 -10.48 -11.84 7.95
C GLY A 267 -11.57 -11.52 6.92
N ILE A 268 -11.78 -10.24 6.58
CA ILE A 268 -12.68 -9.84 5.49
C ILE A 268 -12.16 -10.38 4.14
N GLN A 269 -10.86 -10.20 3.85
CA GLN A 269 -10.25 -10.65 2.60
C GLN A 269 -10.30 -12.17 2.41
N GLU A 270 -10.18 -12.95 3.49
CA GLU A 270 -10.23 -14.41 3.50
C GLU A 270 -11.64 -14.98 3.77
N GLY A 271 -12.66 -14.12 3.94
CA GLY A 271 -14.04 -14.54 4.17
C GLY A 271 -14.29 -15.18 5.55
N GLU A 272 -13.46 -14.89 6.55
CA GLU A 272 -13.64 -15.30 7.95
C GLU A 272 -14.51 -14.30 8.73
N ILE A 273 -14.47 -13.04 8.32
CA ILE A 273 -15.26 -11.94 8.88
C ILE A 273 -16.20 -11.45 7.79
N GLU A 274 -17.44 -11.16 8.17
CA GLU A 274 -18.44 -10.63 7.25
C GLU A 274 -17.99 -9.30 6.64
N ASP A 275 -18.15 -9.19 5.33
CA ASP A 275 -17.87 -7.98 4.57
C ASP A 275 -19.09 -7.06 4.54
N THR A 276 -19.27 -6.28 5.59
CA THR A 276 -20.41 -5.36 5.74
C THR A 276 -20.35 -4.16 4.79
N HIS A 277 -19.22 -3.95 4.09
CA HIS A 277 -18.99 -2.81 3.20
C HIS A 277 -18.98 -3.18 1.72
N ASN A 278 -19.23 -4.46 1.38
CA ASN A 278 -19.18 -4.98 0.01
C ASN A 278 -17.84 -4.71 -0.68
N TRP A 279 -16.73 -4.91 0.04
CA TRP A 279 -15.38 -4.75 -0.48
C TRP A 279 -14.85 -5.96 -1.24
N THR A 280 -15.48 -7.11 -1.13
CA THR A 280 -15.03 -8.36 -1.72
C THR A 280 -15.92 -8.78 -2.88
N THR A 281 -15.29 -9.17 -3.98
CA THR A 281 -15.98 -9.73 -5.15
C THR A 281 -15.56 -11.18 -5.32
N ILE A 282 -16.52 -12.09 -5.34
CA ILE A 282 -16.27 -13.52 -5.56
C ILE A 282 -16.02 -13.75 -7.06
N ILE A 283 -14.95 -14.48 -7.37
CA ILE A 283 -14.71 -14.94 -8.74
C ILE A 283 -15.41 -16.29 -8.94
N GLU A 284 -16.47 -16.29 -9.74
CA GLU A 284 -17.22 -17.50 -10.06
C GLU A 284 -16.45 -18.45 -10.98
N GLY A 285 -16.60 -19.76 -10.75
CA GLY A 285 -16.11 -20.83 -11.63
C GLY A 285 -14.67 -21.30 -11.40
N ILE A 286 -14.08 -21.04 -10.22
CA ILE A 286 -12.74 -21.50 -9.78
C ILE A 286 -12.66 -21.75 -8.27
#